data_AF-A0A397S931-F1
#
_entry.id   AF-A0A397S931-F1
#
_cell.length_a   1.000
_cell.length_b   1.000
_cell.length_c   1.000
_cell.angle_alpha   90.00
_cell.angle_beta   90.00
_cell.angle_gamma   90.00
#
_symmetry.space_group_name_H-M   'P 1'
#
loop_
_entity.id
_entity.type
_entity.pdbx_description
1 polymer ?
#
loop_
_entity_poly.entity_id
_entity_poly.type
_entity_poly.pdbx_seq_one_letter_code
_entity_poly.pdbx_strand_id
1 'polypeptide(L)'
;MNFQKSEIFQWNGKSYRIVDNIGFGDNNFTSEADILHRIGEGIYSTKEGINQVLFVFGGRFSEEQVIAFNMFKKFISESRITEFTTLVRTNFPNFRNQKKCEDDRETLLAQNKELREIIESCKGIVYVDNPAIPVIEDEDSEDEIEDKNQEIVRNEKKRKESRKILLNYLVENCQNIYKLKE
;
A
#
# COMPACT_ATOMS: atom_id res chain seq x y z
N MET A 1 -1.34 16.15 13.16
CA MET A 1 -0.69 14.85 12.85
C MET A 1 0.21 15.07 11.65
N ASN A 2 1.44 14.58 11.66
CA ASN A 2 2.44 14.90 10.63
C ASN A 2 2.69 13.68 9.74
N PHE A 3 2.72 13.86 8.43
CA PHE A 3 3.24 12.85 7.49
C PHE A 3 4.68 12.52 7.84
N GLN A 4 5.02 11.23 7.89
CA GLN A 4 6.40 10.81 8.05
C GLN A 4 7.04 10.69 6.67
N LYS A 5 8.07 11.49 6.42
CA LYS A 5 8.84 11.39 5.19
C LYS A 5 10.03 10.47 5.43
N SER A 6 10.21 9.48 4.58
CA SER A 6 11.43 8.68 4.59
C SER A 6 12.63 9.52 4.17
N GLU A 7 13.82 9.02 4.51
CA GLU A 7 15.05 9.40 3.80
C GLU A 7 14.94 9.07 2.31
N ILE A 8 15.70 9.80 1.50
CA ILE A 8 15.79 9.53 0.06
C ILE A 8 16.64 8.28 -0.15
N PHE A 9 16.15 7.34 -0.95
CA PHE A 9 16.89 6.13 -1.31
C PHE A 9 16.87 5.88 -2.82
N GLN A 10 17.85 5.11 -3.31
CA GLN A 10 17.96 4.78 -4.74
C GLN A 10 17.45 3.37 -5.02
N TRP A 11 16.84 3.20 -6.18
CA TRP A 11 16.52 1.88 -6.75
C TRP A 11 16.53 1.96 -8.28
N ASN A 12 17.27 1.05 -8.94
CA ASN A 12 17.41 1.02 -10.42
C ASN A 12 17.67 2.40 -11.05
N GLY A 13 18.57 3.20 -10.45
CA GLY A 13 18.93 4.54 -10.95
C GLY A 13 17.87 5.63 -10.75
N LYS A 14 16.82 5.35 -9.97
CA LYS A 14 15.77 6.30 -9.61
C LYS A 14 15.83 6.63 -8.12
N SER A 15 15.60 7.90 -7.80
CA SER A 15 15.52 8.41 -6.42
C SER A 15 14.08 8.30 -5.92
N TYR A 16 13.88 7.73 -4.73
CA TYR A 16 12.59 7.57 -4.10
C TYR A 16 12.52 8.28 -2.76
N ARG A 17 11.34 8.80 -2.46
CA ARG A 17 10.96 9.29 -1.13
C ARG A 17 9.55 8.81 -0.84
N ILE A 18 9.35 8.20 0.32
CA ILE A 18 8.04 7.75 0.77
C ILE A 18 7.47 8.80 1.72
N VAL A 19 6.21 9.16 1.50
CA VAL A 19 5.43 9.99 2.41
C VAL A 19 4.39 9.07 3.02
N ASP A 20 4.64 8.65 4.25
CA ASP A 20 3.78 7.74 4.98
C ASP A 20 2.71 8.52 5.75
N ASN A 21 1.48 8.02 5.70
CA ASN A 21 0.35 8.60 6.41
C ASN A 21 0.03 7.76 7.64
N ILE A 22 -0.64 8.37 8.60
CA ILE A 22 -1.28 7.59 9.65
C ILE A 22 -2.52 6.96 8.99
N GLY A 23 -2.54 5.62 8.93
CA GLY A 23 -3.40 4.85 8.05
C GLY A 23 -4.88 5.20 8.18
N PHE A 24 -5.62 5.05 7.08
CA PHE A 24 -7.05 5.38 7.01
C PHE A 24 -7.93 4.60 8.02
N GLY A 25 -7.43 3.51 8.59
CA GLY A 25 -8.12 2.66 9.56
C GLY A 25 -7.76 2.87 11.03
N ASP A 26 -6.68 3.61 11.34
CA ASP A 26 -6.28 3.85 12.72
C ASP A 26 -6.98 5.11 13.24
N ASN A 27 -8.24 4.92 13.67
CA ASN A 27 -8.99 5.72 14.65
C ASN A 27 -8.67 7.23 14.64
N ASN A 28 -9.37 8.01 13.79
CA ASN A 28 -9.73 9.44 13.94
C ASN A 28 -10.06 10.11 12.58
N PHE A 29 -10.88 9.47 11.75
CA PHE A 29 -11.52 10.16 10.64
C PHE A 29 -12.95 10.47 11.04
N THR A 30 -13.18 11.71 11.47
CA THR A 30 -14.47 12.15 11.96
C THR A 30 -15.41 12.50 10.80
N SER A 31 -14.86 12.76 9.60
CA SER A 31 -15.62 13.07 8.39
C SER A 31 -14.89 12.72 7.08
N GLU A 32 -15.66 12.67 5.98
CA GLU A 32 -15.16 12.57 4.61
C GLU A 32 -14.16 13.69 4.27
N ALA A 33 -14.44 14.92 4.72
CA ALA A 33 -13.59 16.08 4.49
C ALA A 33 -12.19 15.91 5.10
N ASP A 34 -12.07 15.23 6.25
CA ASP A 34 -10.77 15.00 6.90
C ASP A 34 -9.88 14.05 6.09
N ILE A 35 -10.47 13.02 5.47
CA ILE A 35 -9.77 12.08 4.60
C ILE A 35 -9.26 12.80 3.35
N LEU A 36 -10.13 13.57 2.70
CA LEU A 36 -9.80 14.34 1.50
C LEU A 36 -8.73 15.39 1.78
N HIS A 37 -8.86 16.12 2.90
CA HIS A 37 -7.90 17.11 3.33
C HIS A 37 -6.52 16.49 3.53
N ARG A 38 -6.43 15.33 4.20
CA ARG A 38 -5.15 14.64 4.39
C ARG A 38 -4.55 14.14 3.07
N ILE A 39 -5.35 13.57 2.17
CA ILE A 39 -4.82 13.18 0.85
C ILE A 39 -4.26 14.41 0.13
N GLY A 40 -4.99 15.53 0.17
CA GLY A 40 -4.54 16.83 -0.32
C GLY A 40 -3.23 17.29 0.33
N GLU A 41 -3.13 17.29 1.66
CA GLU A 41 -1.91 17.64 2.40
C GLU A 41 -0.72 16.76 2.01
N GLY A 42 -0.94 15.44 1.85
CA GLY A 42 0.10 14.51 1.40
C GLY A 42 0.66 14.87 0.03
N ILE A 43 -0.21 15.19 -0.93
CA ILE A 43 0.15 15.63 -2.28
C ILE A 43 0.83 17.01 -2.25
N TYR A 44 0.28 17.96 -1.50
CA TYR A 44 0.85 19.31 -1.36
C TYR A 44 2.16 19.33 -0.58
N SER A 45 2.44 18.31 0.24
CA SER A 45 3.71 18.17 0.95
C SER A 45 4.90 18.00 -0.01
N THR A 46 4.63 17.73 -1.29
CA THR A 46 5.59 17.64 -2.39
C THR A 46 5.29 18.70 -3.45
N LYS A 47 6.06 19.80 -3.48
CA LYS A 47 5.89 20.89 -4.47
C LYS A 47 5.99 20.41 -5.93
N GLU A 48 6.74 19.34 -6.15
CA GLU A 48 6.97 18.74 -7.46
C GLU A 48 5.82 17.82 -7.90
N GLY A 49 4.85 17.55 -7.01
CA GLY A 49 3.82 16.54 -7.20
C GLY A 49 4.27 15.16 -6.73
N ILE A 50 3.44 14.15 -7.01
CA ILE A 50 3.69 12.75 -6.68
C ILE A 50 3.68 11.88 -7.94
N ASN A 51 4.46 10.80 -7.94
CA ASN A 51 4.42 9.84 -9.04
C ASN A 51 3.37 8.75 -8.85
N GLN A 52 3.07 8.41 -7.59
CA GLN A 52 2.18 7.31 -7.28
C GLN A 52 1.59 7.43 -5.87
N VAL A 53 0.31 7.10 -5.74
CA VAL A 53 -0.39 6.77 -4.49
C VAL A 53 -0.43 5.26 -4.35
N LEU A 54 -0.04 4.75 -3.19
CA LEU A 54 -0.15 3.34 -2.84
C LEU A 54 -1.34 3.14 -1.90
N PHE A 55 -2.38 2.45 -2.38
CA PHE A 55 -3.52 2.09 -1.55
C PHE A 55 -3.34 0.67 -1.02
N VAL A 56 -3.00 0.53 0.26
CA VAL A 56 -2.60 -0.75 0.88
C VAL A 56 -3.80 -1.43 1.55
N PHE A 57 -4.03 -2.72 1.26
CA PHE A 57 -5.10 -3.51 1.88
C PHE A 57 -4.69 -4.97 2.15
N GLY A 58 -5.02 -5.47 3.35
CA GLY A 58 -4.48 -6.72 3.93
C GLY A 58 -5.41 -7.94 3.96
N GLY A 59 -6.72 -7.76 3.77
CA GLY A 59 -7.69 -8.86 3.85
C GLY A 59 -8.84 -8.73 2.85
N ARG A 60 -10.00 -9.28 3.21
CA ARG A 60 -11.27 -8.82 2.66
C ARG A 60 -11.45 -7.36 3.10
N PHE A 61 -12.02 -6.52 2.25
CA PHE A 61 -12.38 -5.17 2.64
C PHE A 61 -13.35 -5.25 3.83
N SER A 62 -12.94 -4.79 5.02
CA SER A 62 -13.87 -4.54 6.12
C SER A 62 -14.85 -3.44 5.72
N GLU A 63 -16.00 -3.30 6.40
CA GLU A 63 -16.95 -2.21 6.13
C GLU A 63 -16.27 -0.83 6.20
N GLU A 64 -15.36 -0.64 7.16
CA GLU A 64 -14.54 0.58 7.30
C GLU A 64 -13.61 0.79 6.10
N GLN A 65 -12.99 -0.28 5.59
CA GLN A 65 -12.17 -0.21 4.38
C GLN A 65 -13.03 0.08 3.15
N VAL A 66 -14.26 -0.45 3.06
CA VAL A 66 -15.22 -0.10 2.00
C VAL A 66 -15.59 1.37 2.09
N ILE A 67 -15.84 1.92 3.29
CA ILE A 67 -16.16 3.34 3.49
C ILE A 67 -14.97 4.23 3.10
N ALA A 68 -13.77 3.95 3.63
CA ALA A 68 -12.56 4.70 3.30
C ALA A 68 -12.26 4.64 1.80
N PHE A 69 -12.51 3.48 1.18
CA PHE A 69 -12.33 3.26 -0.24
C PHE A 69 -13.39 3.97 -1.10
N ASN A 70 -14.65 4.01 -0.67
CA ASN A 70 -15.71 4.77 -1.34
C ASN A 70 -15.47 6.29 -1.25
N MET A 71 -14.95 6.77 -0.12
CA MET A 71 -14.51 8.16 0.02
C MET A 71 -13.30 8.46 -0.86
N PHE A 72 -12.32 7.56 -0.87
CA PHE A 72 -11.18 7.62 -1.78
C PHE A 72 -11.65 7.60 -3.24
N LYS A 73 -12.64 6.76 -3.61
CA LYS A 73 -13.23 6.70 -4.97
C LYS A 73 -13.80 8.04 -5.41
N LYS A 74 -14.51 8.75 -4.53
CA LYS A 74 -15.09 10.07 -4.86
C LYS A 74 -13.98 11.08 -5.14
N PHE A 75 -12.97 11.15 -4.27
CA PHE A 75 -11.76 11.96 -4.51
C PHE A 75 -11.08 11.58 -5.82
N ILE A 76 -10.91 10.29 -6.05
CA ILE A 76 -10.21 9.74 -7.19
C ILE A 76 -10.91 10.11 -8.50
N SER A 77 -12.24 9.95 -8.53
CA SER A 77 -13.06 10.17 -9.72
C SER A 77 -13.04 11.64 -10.15
N GLU A 78 -13.00 12.56 -9.19
CA GLU A 78 -12.96 14.01 -9.44
C GLU A 78 -11.56 14.49 -9.85
N SER A 79 -10.51 13.84 -9.34
CA SER A 79 -9.12 14.32 -9.46
C SER A 79 -8.29 13.62 -10.54
N ARG A 80 -8.77 12.52 -11.13
CA ARG A 80 -8.00 11.63 -12.03
C ARG A 80 -6.75 11.01 -11.41
N ILE A 81 -6.63 11.03 -10.07
CA ILE A 81 -5.50 10.42 -9.36
C ILE A 81 -5.50 8.87 -9.47
N THR A 82 -6.58 8.27 -9.98
CA THR A 82 -6.70 6.85 -10.37
C THR A 82 -5.51 6.39 -11.21
N GLU A 83 -5.16 7.19 -12.21
CA GLU A 83 -4.09 6.90 -13.17
C GLU A 83 -2.71 6.85 -12.48
N PHE A 84 -2.64 7.37 -11.24
CA PHE A 84 -1.48 7.43 -10.37
C PHE A 84 -1.71 6.64 -9.09
N THR A 85 -2.71 5.75 -9.04
CA THR A 85 -3.00 4.93 -7.86
C THR A 85 -2.73 3.44 -8.15
N THR A 86 -1.93 2.81 -7.31
CA THR A 86 -1.66 1.36 -7.34
C THR A 86 -2.24 0.74 -6.09
N LEU A 87 -3.03 -0.32 -6.29
CA LEU A 87 -3.53 -1.12 -5.19
C LEU A 87 -2.43 -2.08 -4.72
N VAL A 88 -2.15 -2.13 -3.43
CA VAL A 88 -1.12 -2.99 -2.84
C VAL A 88 -1.80 -4.00 -1.92
N ARG A 89 -1.92 -5.24 -2.38
CA ARG A 89 -2.47 -6.37 -1.61
C ARG A 89 -1.38 -6.92 -0.68
N THR A 90 -1.44 -6.56 0.60
CA THR A 90 -0.51 -7.04 1.64
C THR A 90 -1.07 -8.26 2.39
N ASN A 91 -0.29 -8.85 3.31
CA ASN A 91 -0.64 -10.07 4.05
C ASN A 91 -1.10 -11.21 3.12
N PHE A 92 -0.41 -11.35 1.98
CA PHE A 92 -0.71 -12.38 0.99
C PHE A 92 0.48 -13.35 0.88
N PRO A 93 0.55 -14.42 1.71
CA PRO A 93 1.72 -15.30 1.79
C PRO A 93 2.14 -15.93 0.45
N ASN A 94 1.17 -16.09 -0.46
CA ASN A 94 1.36 -16.67 -1.79
C ASN A 94 1.73 -15.63 -2.87
N PHE A 95 2.18 -14.44 -2.50
CA PHE A 95 2.49 -13.34 -3.44
C PHE A 95 3.53 -13.68 -4.52
N ARG A 96 4.32 -14.73 -4.31
CA ARG A 96 5.29 -15.25 -5.28
C ARG A 96 4.66 -16.14 -6.35
N ASN A 97 3.45 -16.64 -6.11
CA ASN A 97 2.76 -17.54 -6.99
C ASN A 97 1.80 -16.74 -7.87
N GLN A 98 2.20 -16.51 -9.11
CA GLN A 98 1.43 -15.73 -10.06
C GLN A 98 -0.01 -16.26 -10.24
N LYS A 99 -0.19 -17.58 -10.33
CA LYS A 99 -1.52 -18.18 -10.44
C LYS A 99 -2.39 -17.85 -9.23
N LYS A 100 -1.83 -17.87 -8.01
CA LYS A 100 -2.57 -17.47 -6.80
C LYS A 100 -2.93 -15.99 -6.79
N CYS A 101 -2.08 -15.13 -7.33
CA CYS A 101 -2.39 -13.71 -7.50
C CYS A 101 -3.52 -13.50 -8.53
N GLU A 102 -3.51 -14.23 -9.64
CA GLU A 102 -4.56 -14.20 -10.65
C GLU A 102 -5.90 -14.70 -10.09
N ASP A 103 -5.90 -15.86 -9.40
CA ASP A 103 -7.08 -16.42 -8.73
C ASP A 103 -7.68 -15.40 -7.72
N ASP A 104 -6.84 -14.73 -6.92
CA ASP A 104 -7.27 -13.70 -5.96
C ASP A 104 -7.84 -12.47 -6.68
N ARG A 105 -7.20 -12.02 -7.77
CA ARG A 105 -7.69 -10.90 -8.58
C ARG A 105 -9.08 -11.19 -9.15
N GLU A 106 -9.29 -12.36 -9.72
CA GLU A 106 -10.60 -12.77 -10.24
C GLU A 106 -11.65 -12.81 -9.13
N THR A 107 -11.27 -13.33 -7.95
CA THR A 107 -12.14 -13.35 -6.77
C THR A 107 -12.54 -11.93 -6.35
N LEU A 108 -11.59 -10.98 -6.29
CA LEU A 108 -11.87 -9.57 -5.95
C LEU A 108 -12.81 -8.91 -6.98
N LEU A 109 -12.61 -9.17 -8.28
CA LEU A 109 -13.47 -8.64 -9.35
C LEU A 109 -14.90 -9.20 -9.30
N ALA A 110 -15.08 -10.41 -8.78
CA ALA A 110 -16.38 -11.06 -8.65
C ALA A 110 -17.14 -10.70 -7.37
N GLN A 111 -16.47 -10.15 -6.34
CA GLN A 111 -17.08 -9.89 -5.02
C GLN A 111 -18.13 -8.78 -5.04
N ASN A 112 -17.81 -7.61 -5.61
CA ASN A 112 -18.70 -6.46 -5.63
C ASN A 112 -18.41 -5.58 -6.85
N LYS A 113 -19.47 -5.05 -7.48
CA LYS A 113 -19.39 -4.11 -8.60
C LYS A 113 -18.53 -2.88 -8.27
N GLU A 114 -18.66 -2.32 -7.07
CA GLU A 114 -17.88 -1.14 -6.66
C GLU A 114 -16.38 -1.43 -6.62
N LEU A 115 -16.00 -2.57 -6.04
CA LEU A 115 -14.62 -3.02 -5.97
C LEU A 115 -14.05 -3.27 -7.37
N ARG A 116 -14.84 -3.88 -8.25
CA ARG A 116 -14.49 -4.09 -9.64
C ARG A 116 -14.18 -2.79 -10.37
N GLU A 117 -15.09 -1.82 -10.30
CA GLU A 117 -14.90 -0.50 -10.94
C GLU A 117 -13.59 0.13 -10.49
N ILE A 118 -13.24 0.01 -9.21
CA ILE A 118 -12.03 0.65 -8.68
C ILE A 118 -10.77 -0.09 -9.12
N ILE A 119 -10.76 -1.42 -9.05
CA ILE A 119 -9.65 -2.23 -9.56
C ILE A 119 -9.40 -1.92 -11.04
N GLU A 120 -10.46 -1.80 -11.84
CA GLU A 120 -10.39 -1.47 -13.27
C GLU A 120 -9.96 -0.01 -13.51
N SER A 121 -10.24 0.90 -12.59
CA SER A 121 -9.88 2.32 -12.69
C SER A 121 -8.44 2.64 -12.27
N CYS A 122 -7.86 1.84 -11.37
CA CYS A 122 -6.49 2.00 -10.88
C CYS A 122 -5.46 1.38 -11.83
N LYS A 123 -4.18 1.73 -11.66
CA LYS A 123 -3.08 1.22 -12.50
C LYS A 123 -2.84 -0.30 -12.42
N GLY A 124 -3.39 -0.95 -11.40
CA GLY A 124 -3.26 -2.38 -11.17
C GLY A 124 -3.13 -2.75 -9.71
N ILE A 125 -2.96 -4.05 -9.45
CA ILE A 125 -2.76 -4.61 -8.13
C ILE A 125 -1.35 -5.21 -8.05
N VAL A 126 -0.60 -4.82 -7.01
CA VAL A 126 0.69 -5.41 -6.65
C VAL A 126 0.51 -6.25 -5.40
N TYR A 127 0.95 -7.50 -5.46
CA TYR A 127 0.85 -8.47 -4.37
C TYR A 127 2.15 -8.54 -3.59
N VAL A 128 2.06 -8.40 -2.27
CA VAL A 128 3.21 -8.42 -1.35
C VAL A 128 2.87 -9.11 -0.04
N ASP A 129 3.90 -9.52 0.69
CA ASP A 129 3.79 -9.97 2.07
C ASP A 129 4.83 -9.24 2.93
N ASN A 130 4.36 -8.40 3.85
CA ASN A 130 5.20 -7.59 4.76
C ASN A 130 4.90 -7.95 6.23
N PRO A 131 5.14 -9.21 6.65
CA PRO A 131 4.83 -9.66 8.01
C PRO A 131 5.68 -8.93 9.04
N ALA A 132 5.24 -8.88 10.31
CA ALA A 132 6.05 -8.34 11.42
C ALA A 132 7.39 -9.09 11.55
N ILE A 133 8.44 -8.42 12.01
CA ILE A 133 9.66 -9.12 12.47
C ILE A 133 9.44 -9.37 13.97
N PRO A 134 9.44 -10.63 14.44
CA PRO A 134 9.36 -10.93 15.85
C PRO A 134 10.45 -10.21 16.65
N VAL A 135 10.12 -9.84 17.88
CA VAL A 135 11.09 -9.30 18.84
C VAL A 135 11.45 -10.43 19.80
N ILE A 136 12.75 -10.62 20.01
CA ILE A 136 13.26 -11.51 21.05
C ILE A 136 13.23 -10.74 22.37
N GLU A 137 12.60 -11.33 23.38
CA GLU A 137 12.42 -10.75 24.70
C GLU A 137 13.32 -11.48 25.71
N ASP A 138 13.73 -10.79 26.77
CA ASP A 138 14.66 -11.34 27.77
C ASP A 138 14.07 -12.53 28.54
N GLU A 139 12.74 -12.68 28.54
CA GLU A 139 12.02 -13.77 29.20
C GLU A 139 11.73 -14.98 28.29
N ASP A 140 12.11 -14.91 27.01
CA ASP A 140 11.94 -16.03 26.08
C ASP A 140 12.81 -17.23 26.49
N SER A 141 12.23 -18.42 26.44
CA SER A 141 12.96 -19.68 26.57
C SER A 141 13.89 -19.94 25.37
N GLU A 142 14.87 -20.82 25.52
CA GLU A 142 15.79 -21.19 24.42
C GLU A 142 15.04 -21.68 23.16
N ASP A 143 13.97 -22.48 23.36
CA ASP A 143 13.12 -22.97 22.28
C ASP A 143 12.36 -21.83 21.58
N GLU A 144 11.80 -20.87 22.34
CA GLU A 144 11.11 -19.70 21.77
C GLU A 144 12.07 -18.79 21.00
N ILE A 145 13.29 -18.61 21.50
CA ILE A 145 14.35 -17.86 20.81
C ILE A 145 14.69 -18.52 19.48
N GLU A 146 14.81 -19.85 19.44
CA GLU A 146 15.11 -20.56 18.20
C GLU A 146 13.98 -20.41 17.17
N ASP A 147 12.73 -20.58 17.58
CA ASP A 147 11.55 -20.39 16.71
C ASP A 147 11.45 -18.95 16.18
N LYS A 148 11.62 -17.94 17.06
CA LYS A 148 11.63 -16.52 16.67
C LYS A 148 12.75 -16.21 15.67
N ASN A 149 13.95 -16.75 15.87
CA ASN A 149 15.06 -16.57 14.94
C ASN A 149 14.76 -17.12 13.54
N GLN A 150 14.17 -18.31 13.46
CA GLN A 150 13.74 -18.88 12.17
C GLN A 150 12.68 -18.00 11.49
N GLU A 151 11.72 -17.49 12.26
CA GLU A 151 10.70 -16.59 11.76
C GLU A 151 11.28 -15.24 11.28
N ILE A 152 12.20 -14.64 12.04
CA ILE A 152 12.88 -13.39 11.67
C ILE A 152 13.51 -13.54 10.28
N VAL A 153 14.33 -14.57 10.07
CA VAL A 153 15.00 -14.82 8.78
C VAL A 153 13.98 -14.98 7.64
N ARG A 154 12.90 -15.72 7.89
CA ARG A 154 11.84 -15.93 6.90
C ARG A 154 11.12 -14.62 6.56
N ASN A 155 10.78 -13.83 7.57
CA ASN A 155 10.02 -12.60 7.43
C ASN A 155 10.86 -11.50 6.77
N GLU A 156 12.13 -11.36 7.13
CA GLU A 156 13.07 -10.46 6.44
C GLU A 156 13.19 -10.77 4.95
N LYS A 157 13.30 -12.06 4.59
CA LYS A 157 13.34 -12.48 3.18
C LYS A 157 12.06 -12.08 2.44
N LYS A 158 10.89 -12.32 3.05
CA LYS A 158 9.60 -11.88 2.48
C LYS A 158 9.56 -10.37 2.28
N ARG A 159 9.92 -9.58 3.30
CA ARG A 159 9.94 -8.11 3.23
C ARG A 159 10.84 -7.61 2.10
N LYS A 160 12.04 -8.17 1.97
CA LYS A 160 13.02 -7.80 0.93
C LYS A 160 12.48 -8.08 -0.47
N GLU A 161 11.86 -9.23 -0.67
CA GLU A 161 11.28 -9.60 -1.97
C GLU A 161 10.03 -8.78 -2.30
N SER A 162 9.16 -8.55 -1.32
CA SER A 162 8.01 -7.63 -1.43
C SER A 162 8.44 -6.23 -1.86
N ARG A 163 9.48 -5.68 -1.20
CA ARG A 163 10.06 -4.38 -1.57
C ARG A 163 10.58 -4.38 -3.01
N LYS A 164 11.28 -5.44 -3.42
CA LYS A 164 11.80 -5.59 -4.79
C LYS A 164 10.66 -5.59 -5.82
N ILE A 165 9.60 -6.35 -5.58
CA ILE A 165 8.43 -6.44 -6.47
C ILE A 165 7.80 -5.06 -6.64
N LEU A 166 7.50 -4.38 -5.52
CA LEU A 166 6.88 -3.06 -5.55
C LEU A 166 7.76 -2.03 -6.27
N LEU A 167 9.04 -1.94 -5.94
CA LEU A 167 9.93 -0.96 -6.55
C LEU A 167 10.14 -1.23 -8.05
N ASN A 168 10.27 -2.48 -8.48
CA ASN A 168 10.34 -2.82 -9.89
C ASN A 168 9.07 -2.40 -10.64
N TYR A 169 7.90 -2.68 -10.06
CA TYR A 169 6.63 -2.23 -10.63
C TYR A 169 6.60 -0.70 -10.78
N LEU A 170 7.05 0.05 -9.77
CA LEU A 170 7.09 1.52 -9.83
C LEU A 170 8.04 2.05 -10.90
N VAL A 171 9.23 1.44 -11.07
CA VAL A 171 10.17 1.81 -12.14
C VAL A 171 9.55 1.61 -13.52
N GLU A 172 8.88 0.49 -13.74
CA GLU A 172 8.36 0.13 -15.06
C GLU A 172 7.07 0.89 -15.39
N ASN A 173 6.21 1.16 -14.39
CA ASN A 173 4.84 1.59 -14.63
C ASN A 173 4.52 3.02 -14.14
N CYS A 174 5.34 3.63 -13.28
CA CYS A 174 4.98 4.85 -12.52
C CYS A 174 5.91 6.04 -12.76
N GLN A 175 6.10 6.42 -14.03
CA GLN A 175 7.05 7.49 -14.41
C GLN A 175 6.41 8.89 -14.58
N ASN A 176 5.09 8.95 -14.69
CA ASN A 176 4.38 10.23 -14.82
C ASN A 176 4.31 10.96 -13.47
N ILE A 177 4.06 12.27 -13.51
CA ILE A 177 3.90 13.12 -12.32
C ILE A 177 2.45 13.60 -12.24
N TYR A 178 1.85 13.43 -11.07
CA TYR A 178 0.56 13.96 -10.70
C TYR A 178 0.72 15.22 -9.86
N LYS A 179 -0.02 16.26 -10.22
CA LYS A 179 -0.19 17.48 -9.42
C LYS A 179 -1.67 17.74 -9.27
N LEU A 180 -2.12 18.01 -8.04
CA LEU A 180 -3.46 18.51 -7.82
C LEU A 180 -3.53 19.89 -8.50
N LYS A 181 -4.55 20.13 -9.34
CA LYS A 181 -4.75 21.45 -9.95
C LYS A 181 -5.04 22.46 -8.84
N GLU A 182 -4.31 23.58 -8.88
CA GLU A 182 -4.52 24.74 -8.00
C GLU A 182 -5.94 25.33 -8.16
#